data_AF-A0A925X5M8-F1
#
_entry.id   AF-A0A925X5M8-F1
#
_cell.length_a   1.000
_cell.length_b   1.000
_cell.length_c   1.000
_cell.angle_alpha   90.00
_cell.angle_beta   90.00
_cell.angle_gamma   90.00
#
_symmetry.space_group_name_H-M   'P 1'
#
loop_
_entity.id
_entity.type
_entity.pdbx_description
1 polymer ?
#
loop_
_entity_poly.entity_id
_entity_poly.type
_entity_poly.pdbx_seq_one_letter_code
_entity_poly.pdbx_strand_id
1 'polypeptide(L)'
;FLATAFFAHSTDILRKTAKVLGKTEEEKIYGELHQNIKKAFQQEFITDDGRTSPNTQTAYTLALVFDLMPENLKAKAAERLAGDIKRRGTHISTGFLGTPHIAKALSENGQLTMAYELLLQESYPSWLFPVKMGATTIWERWDGQKPDSTFQDKGMNSFNHYAYGAIGSWMYNTLAGITLDPEQPGYKHFFIQPKPDKRISSAKASLLSPYGKIVSDWKISNAKFTISVSVPVNSQATILLPKADLQRVTESGKPLVVGNGILEMKQKGENTEIKVGSGNYQFTF
;
A
#
# COMPACT_ATOMS: atom_id res chain seq x y z
N PHE A 1 -14.61 -6.10 17.86
CA PHE A 1 -13.53 -5.55 17.01
C PHE A 1 -13.85 -5.59 15.51
N LEU A 2 -13.75 -6.75 14.82
CA LEU A 2 -13.80 -6.82 13.35
C LEU A 2 -15.09 -6.21 12.75
N ALA A 3 -16.26 -6.63 13.23
CA ALA A 3 -17.54 -6.11 12.74
C ALA A 3 -17.64 -4.58 12.85
N THR A 4 -17.22 -4.02 13.99
CA THR A 4 -17.21 -2.56 14.21
C THR A 4 -16.20 -1.84 13.33
N ALA A 5 -15.01 -2.44 13.10
CA ALA A 5 -14.01 -1.87 12.19
C ALA A 5 -14.55 -1.77 10.76
N PHE A 6 -15.19 -2.84 10.27
CA PHE A 6 -15.82 -2.83 8.95
C PHE A 6 -17.06 -1.93 8.90
N PHE A 7 -17.82 -1.80 9.99
CA PHE A 7 -18.93 -0.85 10.04
C PHE A 7 -18.44 0.60 9.88
N ALA A 8 -17.36 0.98 10.56
CA ALA A 8 -16.73 2.28 10.36
C ALA A 8 -16.26 2.45 8.90
N HIS A 9 -15.53 1.46 8.37
CA HIS A 9 -15.00 1.52 7.01
C HIS A 9 -16.10 1.64 5.94
N SER A 10 -17.15 0.82 6.03
CA SER A 10 -18.30 0.89 5.13
C SER A 10 -19.04 2.22 5.24
N THR A 11 -19.18 2.77 6.45
CA THR A 11 -19.80 4.09 6.65
C THR A 11 -18.97 5.21 6.02
N ASP A 12 -17.65 5.18 6.15
CA ASP A 12 -16.78 6.16 5.49
C ASP A 12 -16.78 6.03 3.96
N ILE A 13 -16.85 4.81 3.42
CA ILE A 13 -17.04 4.59 1.99
C ILE A 13 -18.36 5.23 1.54
N LEU A 14 -19.47 4.97 2.24
CA LEU A 14 -20.79 5.50 1.89
C LEU A 14 -20.83 7.03 1.97
N ARG A 15 -20.20 7.62 3.00
CA ARG A 15 -19.99 9.06 3.14
C ARG A 15 -19.23 9.64 1.93
N LYS A 16 -18.12 9.02 1.53
CA LYS A 16 -17.33 9.43 0.35
C LYS A 16 -18.13 9.30 -0.94
N THR A 17 -18.93 8.24 -1.08
CA THR A 17 -19.84 8.08 -2.21
C THR A 17 -20.89 9.19 -2.25
N ALA A 18 -21.49 9.56 -1.11
CA ALA A 18 -22.44 10.66 -1.04
C ALA A 18 -21.82 11.99 -1.49
N LYS A 19 -20.58 12.29 -1.04
CA LYS A 19 -19.80 13.45 -1.51
C LYS A 19 -19.66 13.48 -3.03
N VAL A 20 -19.24 12.36 -3.63
CA VAL A 20 -19.05 12.24 -5.09
C VAL A 20 -20.36 12.45 -5.86
N LEU A 21 -21.49 12.03 -5.29
CA LEU A 21 -22.82 12.18 -5.90
C LEU A 21 -23.48 13.53 -5.62
N GLY A 22 -22.82 14.46 -4.92
CA GLY A 22 -23.40 15.75 -4.52
C GLY A 22 -24.51 15.64 -3.48
N LYS A 23 -24.58 14.52 -2.75
CA LYS A 23 -25.56 14.24 -1.70
C LYS A 23 -25.08 14.77 -0.35
N THR A 24 -25.14 16.09 -0.19
CA THR A 24 -24.54 16.79 0.96
C THR A 24 -25.17 16.44 2.30
N GLU A 25 -26.47 16.18 2.35
CA GLU A 25 -27.16 15.78 3.59
C GLU A 25 -26.73 14.37 4.02
N GLU A 26 -26.72 13.39 3.11
CA GLU A 26 -26.22 12.05 3.42
C GLU A 26 -24.72 12.06 3.77
N GLU A 27 -23.90 12.88 3.11
CA GLU A 27 -22.49 13.05 3.50
C GLU A 27 -22.36 13.50 4.95
N LYS A 28 -23.18 14.47 5.39
CA LYS A 28 -23.19 14.93 6.77
C LYS A 28 -23.65 13.84 7.74
N ILE A 29 -24.78 13.17 7.47
CA ILE A 29 -25.34 12.10 8.30
C ILE A 29 -24.31 10.97 8.48
N TYR A 30 -23.73 10.47 7.39
CA TYR A 30 -22.74 9.39 7.46
C TYR A 30 -21.39 9.87 8.02
N GLY A 31 -21.07 11.16 7.89
CA GLY A 31 -19.95 11.80 8.56
C GLY A 31 -20.08 11.75 10.08
N GLU A 32 -21.22 12.18 10.61
CA GLU A 32 -21.52 12.13 12.05
C GLU A 32 -21.54 10.69 12.57
N LEU A 33 -22.19 9.77 11.84
CA LEU A 33 -22.21 8.34 12.20
C LEU A 33 -20.79 7.75 12.23
N HIS A 34 -19.96 8.02 11.22
CA HIS A 34 -18.59 7.53 11.17
C HIS A 34 -17.76 7.99 12.38
N GLN A 35 -17.88 9.27 12.77
CA GLN A 35 -17.17 9.80 13.95
C GLN A 35 -17.65 9.13 15.25
N ASN A 36 -18.96 8.90 15.39
CA ASN A 36 -19.52 8.20 16.54
C ASN A 36 -19.02 6.76 16.64
N ILE A 37 -18.96 6.03 15.51
CA ILE A 37 -18.41 4.67 15.46
C ILE A 37 -16.92 4.68 15.81
N LYS A 38 -16.13 5.60 15.23
CA LYS A 38 -14.68 5.72 15.50
C LYS A 38 -14.41 5.99 16.98
N LYS A 39 -15.17 6.89 17.60
CA LYS A 39 -15.06 7.18 19.05
C LYS A 39 -15.38 5.95 19.89
N ALA A 40 -16.51 5.28 19.63
CA ALA A 40 -16.89 4.07 20.36
C ALA A 40 -15.87 2.94 20.17
N PHE A 41 -15.35 2.78 18.96
CA PHE A 41 -14.30 1.81 18.64
C PHE A 41 -13.02 2.08 19.43
N GLN A 42 -12.57 3.33 19.47
CA GLN A 42 -11.37 3.72 20.20
C GLN A 42 -11.52 3.47 21.70
N GLN A 43 -12.66 3.86 22.29
CA GLN A 43 -12.95 3.65 23.70
C GLN A 43 -12.97 2.15 24.09
N GLU A 44 -13.57 1.31 23.25
CA GLU A 44 -13.73 -0.11 23.54
C GLU A 44 -12.45 -0.93 23.24
N PHE A 45 -11.75 -0.61 22.15
CA PHE A 45 -10.74 -1.51 21.59
C PHE A 45 -9.30 -0.97 21.61
N ILE A 46 -9.06 0.29 21.94
CA ILE A 46 -7.73 0.89 21.93
C ILE A 46 -7.38 1.37 23.33
N THR A 47 -6.29 0.87 23.89
CA THR A 47 -5.76 1.38 25.16
C THR A 47 -5.03 2.70 24.96
N ASP A 48 -4.85 3.46 26.04
CA ASP A 48 -4.11 4.74 26.05
C ASP A 48 -2.69 4.60 25.50
N ASP A 49 -2.10 3.41 25.59
CA ASP A 49 -0.76 3.11 25.12
C ASP A 49 -0.70 2.53 23.70
N GLY A 50 -1.81 2.58 22.96
CA GLY A 50 -1.92 2.20 21.54
C GLY A 50 -1.98 0.70 21.28
N ARG A 51 -2.22 -0.12 22.30
CA ARG A 51 -2.46 -1.56 22.13
C ARG A 51 -3.91 -1.78 21.69
N THR A 52 -4.10 -2.58 20.65
CA THR A 52 -5.45 -3.04 20.29
C THR A 52 -5.91 -4.17 21.23
N SER A 53 -7.22 -4.28 21.48
CA SER A 53 -7.87 -5.45 22.06
C SER A 53 -8.70 -6.09 20.94
N PRO A 54 -8.12 -7.04 20.17
CA PRO A 54 -7.54 -8.29 20.70
C PRO A 54 -6.00 -8.44 20.62
N ASN A 55 -5.23 -7.41 20.25
CA ASN A 55 -3.75 -7.47 20.18
C ASN A 55 -3.20 -8.47 19.14
N THR A 56 -3.76 -8.47 17.93
CA THR A 56 -3.33 -9.35 16.82
C THR A 56 -2.83 -8.54 15.63
N GLN A 57 -2.08 -9.17 14.72
CA GLN A 57 -1.63 -8.50 13.49
C GLN A 57 -2.81 -7.91 12.70
N THR A 58 -3.92 -8.66 12.58
CA THR A 58 -5.14 -8.18 11.92
C THR A 58 -5.72 -6.96 12.62
N ALA A 59 -5.76 -6.96 13.96
CA ALA A 59 -6.34 -5.86 14.71
C ALA A 59 -5.57 -4.54 14.52
N TYR A 60 -4.23 -4.58 14.63
CA TYR A 60 -3.40 -3.41 14.34
C TYR A 60 -3.52 -2.98 12.88
N THR A 61 -3.45 -3.94 11.96
CA THR A 61 -3.54 -3.67 10.52
C THR A 61 -4.82 -2.92 10.17
N LEU A 62 -5.98 -3.41 10.61
CA LEU A 62 -7.26 -2.78 10.32
C LEU A 62 -7.42 -1.44 11.03
N ALA A 63 -6.99 -1.33 12.29
CA ALA A 63 -7.08 -0.06 13.01
C ALA A 63 -6.23 1.04 12.36
N LEU A 64 -5.06 0.70 11.81
CA LEU A 64 -4.20 1.63 11.09
C LEU A 64 -4.78 2.00 9.73
N VAL A 65 -5.19 1.01 8.92
CA VAL A 65 -5.62 1.24 7.53
C VAL A 65 -7.01 1.84 7.42
N PHE A 66 -7.91 1.57 8.37
CA PHE A 66 -9.25 2.18 8.42
C PHE A 66 -9.29 3.49 9.22
N ASP A 67 -8.12 4.05 9.56
CA ASP A 67 -8.02 5.30 10.32
C ASP A 67 -8.78 5.27 11.66
N LEU A 68 -8.74 4.14 12.37
CA LEU A 68 -9.39 3.97 13.68
C LEU A 68 -8.41 4.19 14.84
N MET A 69 -7.11 4.07 14.60
CA MET A 69 -6.07 4.41 15.57
C MET A 69 -5.95 5.94 15.74
N PRO A 70 -5.95 6.49 16.97
CA PRO A 70 -5.66 7.90 17.20
C PRO A 70 -4.32 8.31 16.58
N GLU A 71 -4.25 9.52 16.03
CA GLU A 71 -3.11 9.99 15.23
C GLU A 71 -1.78 9.89 16.01
N ASN A 72 -1.78 10.32 17.27
CA ASN A 72 -0.64 10.26 18.17
C ASN A 72 -0.20 8.83 18.55
N LEU A 73 -1.02 7.81 18.27
CA LEU A 73 -0.75 6.41 18.59
C LEU A 73 -0.43 5.56 17.35
N LYS A 74 -0.59 6.08 16.14
CA LYS A 74 -0.34 5.33 14.89
C LYS A 74 1.07 4.76 14.79
N ALA A 75 2.09 5.57 15.04
CA ALA A 75 3.49 5.13 15.00
C ALA A 75 3.75 3.99 16.00
N LYS A 76 3.30 4.17 17.25
CA LYS A 76 3.46 3.16 18.31
C LYS A 76 2.69 1.86 18.00
N ALA A 77 1.49 1.95 17.44
CA ALA A 77 0.72 0.78 17.01
C ALA A 77 1.41 0.04 15.85
N ALA A 78 2.01 0.76 14.91
CA ALA A 78 2.79 0.18 13.82
C ALA A 78 4.07 -0.50 14.32
N GLU A 79 4.77 0.09 15.29
CA GLU A 79 5.91 -0.54 15.97
C GLU A 79 5.49 -1.81 16.71
N ARG A 80 4.33 -1.82 17.36
CA ARG A 80 3.77 -3.03 18.01
C ARG A 80 3.48 -4.13 16.99
N LEU A 81 2.89 -3.78 15.84
CA LEU A 81 2.66 -4.70 14.73
C LEU A 81 3.97 -5.29 14.19
N ALA A 82 4.94 -4.43 13.86
CA ALA A 82 6.26 -4.86 13.38
C ALA A 82 7.01 -5.72 14.42
N GLY A 83 6.92 -5.35 15.70
CA GLY A 83 7.47 -6.12 16.80
C GLY A 83 6.81 -7.50 16.94
N ASP A 84 5.50 -7.62 16.74
CA ASP A 84 4.82 -8.93 16.74
C ASP A 84 5.26 -9.81 15.57
N ILE A 85 5.34 -9.25 14.37
CA ILE A 85 5.86 -9.95 13.20
C ILE A 85 7.28 -10.46 13.47
N LYS A 86 8.16 -9.60 13.99
CA LYS A 86 9.54 -9.96 14.31
C LYS A 86 9.62 -11.07 15.38
N ARG A 87 8.83 -10.98 16.45
CA ARG A 87 8.79 -12.03 17.50
C ARG A 87 8.32 -13.39 16.97
N ARG A 88 7.54 -13.40 15.89
CA ARG A 88 7.12 -14.63 15.19
C ARG A 88 8.13 -15.11 14.16
N GLY A 89 9.37 -14.62 14.20
CA GLY A 89 10.40 -14.95 13.21
C GLY A 89 10.13 -14.35 11.83
N THR A 90 9.49 -13.18 11.79
CA THR A 90 9.07 -12.49 10.54
C THR A 90 8.03 -13.31 9.77
N HIS A 91 6.99 -13.77 10.46
CA HIS A 91 5.89 -14.51 9.85
C HIS A 91 4.56 -13.78 9.99
N ILE A 92 3.74 -13.95 8.95
CA ILE A 92 2.39 -13.42 8.90
C ILE A 92 1.47 -14.28 9.79
N SER A 93 0.52 -13.66 10.47
CA SER A 93 -0.54 -14.39 11.21
C SER A 93 -1.93 -13.87 10.88
N THR A 94 -2.06 -13.05 9.83
CA THR A 94 -3.35 -12.55 9.36
C THR A 94 -4.06 -13.58 8.51
N GLY A 95 -5.39 -13.62 8.65
CA GLY A 95 -6.30 -14.29 7.72
C GLY A 95 -6.84 -13.33 6.65
N PHE A 96 -7.94 -13.70 6.01
CA PHE A 96 -8.50 -13.02 4.83
C PHE A 96 -8.72 -11.51 5.00
N LEU A 97 -9.10 -11.06 6.20
CA LEU A 97 -9.41 -9.65 6.45
C LEU A 97 -8.16 -8.80 6.75
N GLY A 98 -7.06 -9.41 7.23
CA GLY A 98 -5.84 -8.68 7.58
C GLY A 98 -4.81 -8.67 6.44
N THR A 99 -4.65 -9.80 5.76
CA THR A 99 -3.60 -9.98 4.73
C THR A 99 -3.65 -8.94 3.61
N PRO A 100 -4.81 -8.51 3.10
CA PRO A 100 -4.87 -7.47 2.06
C PRO A 100 -4.28 -6.11 2.48
N HIS A 101 -4.13 -5.87 3.79
CA HIS A 101 -3.85 -4.55 4.34
C HIS A 101 -2.53 -4.47 5.11
N ILE A 102 -1.95 -5.60 5.55
CA ILE A 102 -0.80 -5.59 6.48
C ILE A 102 0.43 -4.87 5.92
N ALA A 103 0.77 -5.11 4.65
CA ALA A 103 1.92 -4.45 4.02
C ALA A 103 1.69 -2.94 3.88
N LYS A 104 0.45 -2.51 3.59
CA LYS A 104 0.04 -1.10 3.55
C LYS A 104 0.12 -0.47 4.94
N ALA A 105 -0.42 -1.14 5.96
CA ALA A 105 -0.38 -0.67 7.35
C ALA A 105 1.06 -0.41 7.80
N LEU A 106 1.99 -1.31 7.47
CA LEU A 106 3.41 -1.16 7.77
C LEU A 106 4.04 -0.01 6.95
N SER A 107 3.87 0.00 5.63
CA SER A 107 4.57 0.95 4.75
C SER A 107 4.10 2.40 4.88
N GLU A 108 2.85 2.63 5.29
CA GLU A 108 2.30 3.97 5.55
C GLU A 108 2.61 4.50 6.95
N ASN A 109 3.02 3.65 7.88
CA ASN A 109 3.27 4.02 9.28
C ASN A 109 4.73 3.77 9.70
N GLY A 110 5.68 4.06 8.79
CA GLY A 110 7.11 4.06 9.10
C GLY A 110 7.80 2.69 9.16
N GLN A 111 7.10 1.60 8.87
CA GLN A 111 7.61 0.22 8.96
C GLN A 111 7.84 -0.41 7.57
N LEU A 112 8.29 0.37 6.59
CA LEU A 112 8.49 -0.08 5.21
C LEU A 112 9.44 -1.29 5.11
N THR A 113 10.56 -1.26 5.84
CA THR A 113 11.53 -2.37 5.86
C THR A 113 10.89 -3.68 6.31
N MET A 114 10.04 -3.63 7.35
CA MET A 114 9.31 -4.81 7.84
C MET A 114 8.28 -5.31 6.82
N ALA A 115 7.62 -4.43 6.07
CA ALA A 115 6.70 -4.84 5.00
C ALA A 115 7.43 -5.67 3.92
N TYR A 116 8.64 -5.25 3.52
CA TYR A 116 9.49 -5.99 2.61
C TYR A 116 10.07 -7.27 3.23
N GLU A 117 10.44 -7.26 4.52
CA GLU A 117 10.86 -8.48 5.24
C GLU A 117 9.75 -9.54 5.22
N LEU A 118 8.50 -9.14 5.45
CA LEU A 118 7.35 -10.04 5.42
C LEU A 118 7.06 -10.56 4.00
N LEU A 119 7.15 -9.70 2.97
CA LEU A 119 6.97 -10.11 1.57
C LEU A 119 8.00 -11.15 1.13
N LEU A 120 9.25 -10.98 1.58
CA LEU A 120 10.40 -11.80 1.18
C LEU A 120 10.63 -13.02 2.11
N GLN A 121 9.76 -13.24 3.11
CA GLN A 121 9.84 -14.43 3.96
C GLN A 121 9.56 -15.69 3.13
N GLU A 122 10.41 -16.71 3.25
CA GLU A 122 10.29 -17.97 2.49
C GLU A 122 9.73 -19.14 3.32
N SER A 123 9.83 -19.10 4.65
CA SER A 123 9.30 -20.18 5.50
C SER A 123 7.83 -20.00 5.87
N TYR A 124 7.16 -21.11 6.18
CA TYR A 124 5.76 -21.12 6.59
C TYR A 124 5.55 -20.38 7.93
N PRO A 125 4.48 -19.56 8.06
CA PRO A 125 3.58 -19.06 7.00
C PRO A 125 4.13 -17.82 6.28
N SER A 126 4.11 -17.82 4.94
CA SER A 126 4.46 -16.67 4.11
C SER A 126 3.87 -16.76 2.70
N TRP A 127 4.00 -15.70 1.89
CA TRP A 127 3.64 -15.73 0.46
C TRP A 127 4.59 -16.59 -0.38
N LEU A 128 5.88 -16.61 -0.06
CA LEU A 128 6.85 -17.36 -0.86
C LEU A 128 6.93 -18.84 -0.46
N PHE A 129 6.43 -19.23 0.73
CA PHE A 129 6.40 -20.64 1.12
C PHE A 129 5.65 -21.52 0.10
N PRO A 130 4.39 -21.23 -0.30
CA PRO A 130 3.72 -21.98 -1.37
C PRO A 130 4.49 -22.00 -2.68
N VAL A 131 5.13 -20.89 -3.06
CA VAL A 131 5.94 -20.79 -4.29
C VAL A 131 7.13 -21.76 -4.23
N LYS A 132 7.82 -21.83 -3.07
CA LYS A 132 8.92 -22.78 -2.83
C LYS A 132 8.46 -24.23 -2.83
N MET A 133 7.19 -24.47 -2.52
CA MET A 133 6.52 -25.79 -2.60
C MET A 133 5.97 -26.11 -4.00
N GLY A 134 6.18 -25.24 -5.00
CA GLY A 134 5.76 -25.48 -6.39
C GLY A 134 4.37 -24.94 -6.74
N ALA A 135 3.78 -24.08 -5.91
CA ALA A 135 2.52 -23.42 -6.23
C ALA A 135 2.64 -22.52 -7.46
N THR A 136 1.67 -22.64 -8.38
CA THR A 136 1.50 -21.73 -9.53
C THR A 136 0.29 -20.80 -9.37
N THR A 137 -0.48 -20.98 -8.30
CA THR A 137 -1.65 -20.18 -7.88
C THR A 137 -1.60 -19.92 -6.38
N ILE A 138 -2.40 -18.98 -5.89
CA ILE A 138 -2.51 -18.68 -4.45
C ILE A 138 -3.39 -19.74 -3.77
N TRP A 139 -2.96 -20.25 -2.62
CA TRP A 139 -3.72 -21.23 -1.85
C TRP A 139 -4.72 -20.56 -0.90
N GLU A 140 -5.82 -21.26 -0.60
CA GLU A 140 -6.81 -20.84 0.39
C GLU A 140 -6.24 -20.76 1.80
N ARG A 141 -5.32 -21.67 2.12
CA ARG A 141 -4.61 -21.76 3.40
C ARG A 141 -3.14 -21.48 3.21
N TRP A 142 -2.52 -20.83 4.19
CA TRP A 142 -1.07 -20.64 4.23
C TRP A 142 -0.30 -21.96 4.22
N ASP A 143 -0.90 -23.02 4.76
CA ASP A 143 -0.40 -24.39 4.83
C ASP A 143 -1.25 -25.38 4.02
N GLY A 144 -1.81 -24.96 2.87
CA GLY A 144 -2.62 -25.87 2.06
C GLY A 144 -1.93 -27.22 1.77
N GLN A 145 -0.63 -27.15 1.47
CA GLN A 145 0.33 -28.20 1.79
C GLN A 145 1.16 -27.75 2.99
N LYS A 146 1.28 -28.62 4.00
CA LYS A 146 2.01 -28.35 5.25
C LYS A 146 3.52 -28.50 5.05
N PRO A 147 4.35 -28.02 6.00
CA PRO A 147 5.82 -28.16 5.92
C PRO A 147 6.31 -29.61 5.81
N ASP A 148 5.55 -30.59 6.32
CA ASP A 148 5.85 -32.02 6.23
C ASP A 148 5.35 -32.67 4.92
N SER A 149 4.92 -31.85 3.95
CA SER A 149 4.34 -32.26 2.67
C SER A 149 2.98 -32.96 2.74
N THR A 150 2.38 -33.11 3.92
CA THR A 150 0.99 -33.57 4.03
C THR A 150 0.02 -32.44 3.65
N PHE A 151 -1.20 -32.78 3.25
CA PHE A 151 -2.22 -31.80 2.93
C PHE A 151 -3.07 -31.42 4.15
N GLN A 152 -3.60 -30.20 4.12
CA GLN A 152 -4.68 -29.77 5.01
C GLN A 152 -6.00 -30.51 4.71
N ASP A 153 -6.97 -30.34 5.61
CA ASP A 153 -8.28 -31.00 5.52
C ASP A 153 -8.95 -30.79 4.16
N LYS A 154 -9.39 -31.90 3.53
CA LYS A 154 -9.97 -31.88 2.18
C LYS A 154 -11.30 -31.14 2.08
N GLY A 155 -11.98 -30.88 3.20
CA GLY A 155 -13.25 -30.14 3.22
C GLY A 155 -13.08 -28.65 2.92
N MET A 156 -11.89 -28.08 3.11
CA MET A 156 -11.60 -26.67 2.87
C MET A 156 -10.10 -26.48 2.66
N ASN A 157 -9.61 -26.81 1.45
CA ASN A 157 -8.20 -26.68 1.10
C ASN A 157 -7.99 -26.48 -0.41
N SER A 158 -8.55 -25.40 -0.97
CA SER A 158 -8.35 -25.05 -2.38
C SER A 158 -6.93 -24.54 -2.63
N PHE A 159 -6.29 -25.03 -3.71
CA PHE A 159 -4.99 -24.52 -4.18
C PHE A 159 -5.11 -23.33 -5.14
N ASN A 160 -6.31 -22.82 -5.38
CA ASN A 160 -6.56 -21.70 -6.28
C ASN A 160 -7.62 -20.74 -5.70
N HIS A 161 -7.17 -19.90 -4.76
CA HIS A 161 -7.98 -18.96 -4.01
C HIS A 161 -7.25 -17.61 -3.88
N TYR A 162 -7.73 -16.58 -4.58
CA TYR A 162 -6.98 -15.33 -4.78
C TYR A 162 -6.83 -14.44 -3.53
N ALA A 163 -7.51 -14.74 -2.41
CA ALA A 163 -7.59 -13.86 -1.23
C ALA A 163 -6.22 -13.37 -0.74
N TYR A 164 -5.22 -14.26 -0.62
CA TYR A 164 -3.87 -13.87 -0.19
C TYR A 164 -3.02 -13.24 -1.31
N GLY A 165 -3.47 -13.33 -2.56
CA GLY A 165 -2.91 -12.61 -3.71
C GLY A 165 -3.13 -11.10 -3.66
N ALA A 166 -3.96 -10.61 -2.71
CA ALA A 166 -4.18 -9.19 -2.47
C ALA A 166 -2.88 -8.39 -2.20
N ILE A 167 -1.79 -9.05 -1.78
CA ILE A 167 -0.45 -8.45 -1.68
C ILE A 167 0.02 -7.81 -2.99
N GLY A 168 -0.47 -8.29 -4.14
CA GLY A 168 -0.18 -7.71 -5.45
C GLY A 168 -0.55 -6.23 -5.52
N SER A 169 -1.65 -5.82 -4.88
CA SER A 169 -2.04 -4.40 -4.82
C SER A 169 -0.94 -3.54 -4.16
N TRP A 170 -0.32 -4.02 -3.09
CA TRP A 170 0.80 -3.32 -2.46
C TRP A 170 2.03 -3.27 -3.36
N MET A 171 2.30 -4.32 -4.14
CA MET A 171 3.39 -4.32 -5.11
C MET A 171 3.17 -3.26 -6.22
N TYR A 172 1.95 -3.09 -6.74
CA TYR A 172 1.67 -2.02 -7.69
C TYR A 172 1.77 -0.63 -7.04
N ASN A 173 1.13 -0.46 -5.87
CA ASN A 173 0.99 0.84 -5.22
C ASN A 173 2.28 1.34 -4.56
N THR A 174 3.04 0.46 -3.91
CA THR A 174 4.20 0.83 -3.09
C THR A 174 5.51 0.49 -3.77
N LEU A 175 5.67 -0.76 -4.24
CA LEU A 175 6.91 -1.19 -4.87
C LEU A 175 7.10 -0.50 -6.23
N ALA A 176 6.10 -0.57 -7.12
CA ALA A 176 6.15 0.13 -8.40
C ALA A 176 5.72 1.60 -8.29
N GLY A 177 4.95 1.96 -7.27
CA GLY A 177 4.58 3.35 -6.97
C GLY A 177 3.35 3.88 -7.72
N ILE A 178 2.63 3.07 -8.50
CA ILE A 178 1.46 3.54 -9.26
C ILE A 178 0.26 3.59 -8.31
N THR A 179 -0.20 4.78 -7.95
CA THR A 179 -1.31 4.97 -7.01
C THR A 179 -2.34 5.95 -7.53
N LEU A 180 -3.61 5.70 -7.20
CA LEU A 180 -4.73 6.55 -7.59
C LEU A 180 -4.70 7.89 -6.83
N ASP A 181 -5.12 8.98 -7.49
CA ASP A 181 -5.55 10.19 -6.79
C ASP A 181 -7.01 10.04 -6.29
N PRO A 182 -7.26 10.01 -4.97
CA PRO A 182 -8.62 9.89 -4.45
C PRO A 182 -9.52 11.08 -4.80
N GLU A 183 -8.97 12.26 -5.07
CA GLU A 183 -9.75 13.44 -5.46
C GLU A 183 -10.03 13.47 -6.99
N GLN A 184 -9.31 12.67 -7.78
CA GLN A 184 -9.50 12.55 -9.23
C GLN A 184 -9.50 11.07 -9.68
N PRO A 185 -10.53 10.30 -9.28
CA PRO A 185 -10.57 8.86 -9.53
C PRO A 185 -10.57 8.52 -11.03
N GLY A 186 -10.22 7.27 -11.34
CA GLY A 186 -10.13 6.77 -12.71
C GLY A 186 -8.79 7.04 -13.42
N TYR A 187 -7.76 7.50 -12.69
CA TYR A 187 -6.43 7.85 -13.23
C TYR A 187 -6.44 9.07 -14.16
N LYS A 188 -7.37 10.00 -13.98
CA LYS A 188 -7.32 11.32 -14.62
C LYS A 188 -6.09 12.09 -14.13
N HIS A 189 -5.87 12.03 -12.83
CA HIS A 189 -4.59 12.26 -12.19
C HIS A 189 -4.21 11.02 -11.38
N PHE A 190 -2.91 10.76 -11.23
CA PHE A 190 -2.40 9.67 -10.42
C PHE A 190 -1.01 10.01 -9.88
N PHE A 191 -0.54 9.23 -8.92
CA PHE A 191 0.79 9.38 -8.36
C PHE A 191 1.72 8.25 -8.84
N ILE A 192 2.98 8.61 -9.07
CA ILE A 192 4.09 7.68 -9.22
C ILE A 192 5.06 7.92 -8.06
N GLN A 193 5.03 7.04 -7.06
CA GLN A 193 5.74 7.20 -5.79
C GLN A 193 6.34 5.87 -5.31
N PRO A 194 7.33 5.31 -6.03
CA PRO A 194 7.97 4.06 -5.61
C PRO A 194 8.67 4.23 -4.26
N LYS A 195 8.58 3.22 -3.41
CA LYS A 195 9.27 3.17 -2.12
C LYS A 195 10.30 2.04 -2.14
N PRO A 196 11.50 2.26 -2.72
CA PRO A 196 12.49 1.21 -2.89
C PRO A 196 13.02 0.69 -1.55
N ASP A 197 13.38 -0.59 -1.52
CA ASP A 197 14.12 -1.22 -0.45
C ASP A 197 15.41 -1.83 -1.02
N LYS A 198 16.50 -1.79 -0.24
CA LYS A 198 17.83 -2.25 -0.67
C LYS A 198 17.88 -3.69 -1.21
N ARG A 199 16.91 -4.54 -0.86
CA ARG A 199 16.83 -5.93 -1.34
C ARG A 199 16.28 -6.05 -2.76
N ILE A 200 15.65 -5.00 -3.28
CA ILE A 200 15.09 -4.97 -4.63
C ILE A 200 15.73 -3.80 -5.37
N SER A 201 16.59 -4.10 -6.33
CA SER A 201 17.32 -3.09 -7.10
C SER A 201 16.54 -2.54 -8.29
N SER A 202 15.43 -3.16 -8.68
CA SER A 202 14.58 -2.67 -9.75
C SER A 202 13.15 -3.20 -9.64
N ALA A 203 12.18 -2.45 -10.14
CA ALA A 203 10.84 -2.94 -10.37
C ALA A 203 10.20 -2.20 -11.55
N LYS A 204 9.43 -2.95 -12.34
CA LYS A 204 8.66 -2.43 -13.47
C LYS A 204 7.23 -2.88 -13.38
N ALA A 205 6.30 -1.95 -13.48
CA ALA A 205 4.88 -2.24 -13.62
C ALA A 205 4.27 -1.39 -14.74
N SER A 206 3.25 -1.97 -15.38
CA SER A 206 2.36 -1.25 -16.26
C SER A 206 0.91 -1.53 -15.90
N LEU A 207 0.06 -0.51 -16.00
CA LEU A 207 -1.36 -0.60 -15.76
C LEU A 207 -2.11 -0.02 -16.97
N LEU A 208 -3.04 -0.77 -17.54
CA LEU A 208 -3.95 -0.25 -18.56
C LEU A 208 -5.11 0.47 -17.85
N SER A 209 -5.05 1.79 -17.81
CA SER A 209 -6.11 2.64 -17.28
C SER A 209 -7.15 2.99 -18.36
N PRO A 210 -8.30 3.60 -18.02
CA PRO A 210 -9.25 4.13 -19.00
C PRO A 210 -8.64 5.16 -19.97
N TYR A 211 -7.55 5.83 -19.59
CA TYR A 211 -6.85 6.80 -20.44
C TYR A 211 -5.73 6.18 -21.29
N GLY A 212 -5.35 4.93 -21.02
CA GLY A 212 -4.26 4.23 -21.67
C GLY A 212 -3.23 3.68 -20.68
N LYS A 213 -2.09 3.26 -21.21
CA LYS A 213 -1.04 2.57 -20.45
C LYS A 213 -0.23 3.54 -19.57
N ILE A 214 -0.26 3.29 -18.27
CA ILE A 214 0.64 3.90 -17.28
C ILE A 214 1.84 2.97 -17.09
N VAL A 215 3.05 3.53 -17.01
CA VAL A 215 4.28 2.76 -16.74
C VAL A 215 5.06 3.40 -15.60
N SER A 216 5.56 2.58 -14.69
CA SER A 216 6.60 2.92 -13.71
C SER A 216 7.70 1.87 -13.82
N ASP A 217 8.90 2.30 -14.20
CA ASP A 217 10.06 1.43 -14.44
C ASP A 217 11.28 2.04 -13.75
N TRP A 218 11.57 1.61 -12.53
CA TRP A 218 12.70 2.13 -11.77
C TRP A 218 13.79 1.10 -11.53
N LYS A 219 15.03 1.59 -11.45
CA LYS A 219 16.22 0.83 -11.11
C LYS A 219 17.19 1.64 -10.28
N ILE A 220 17.94 0.96 -9.44
CA ILE A 220 19.05 1.48 -8.63
C ILE A 220 20.31 0.75 -9.08
N SER A 221 21.29 1.49 -9.58
CA SER A 221 22.59 0.96 -9.98
C SER A 221 23.68 1.96 -9.64
N ASN A 222 24.79 1.53 -9.04
CA ASN A 222 25.92 2.39 -8.65
C ASN A 222 25.47 3.62 -7.83
N ALA A 223 24.60 3.41 -6.84
CA ALA A 223 23.98 4.43 -5.99
C ALA A 223 23.14 5.49 -6.74
N LYS A 224 22.84 5.28 -8.02
CA LYS A 224 22.04 6.16 -8.86
C LYS A 224 20.65 5.57 -9.06
N PHE A 225 19.63 6.38 -8.79
CA PHE A 225 18.23 6.02 -9.02
C PHE A 225 17.80 6.53 -10.40
N THR A 226 17.21 5.65 -11.21
CA THR A 226 16.63 6.02 -12.51
C THR A 226 15.22 5.48 -12.59
N ILE A 227 14.26 6.33 -12.98
CA ILE A 227 12.87 5.93 -13.23
C ILE A 227 12.39 6.44 -14.58
N SER A 228 11.82 5.54 -15.38
CA SER A 228 11.10 5.86 -16.61
C SER A 228 9.60 5.77 -16.34
N VAL A 229 8.88 6.83 -16.71
CA VAL A 229 7.44 6.98 -16.48
C VAL A 229 6.72 7.23 -17.80
N SER A 230 5.61 6.53 -18.03
CA SER A 230 4.69 6.83 -19.14
C SER A 230 3.35 7.31 -18.57
N VAL A 231 2.93 8.49 -19.00
CA VAL A 231 1.65 9.12 -18.62
C VAL A 231 0.78 9.18 -19.88
N PRO A 232 -0.38 8.48 -19.91
CA PRO A 232 -1.23 8.45 -21.10
C PRO A 232 -1.83 9.82 -21.42
N VAL A 233 -2.21 10.02 -22.68
CA VAL A 233 -2.87 11.24 -23.16
C VAL A 233 -4.12 11.52 -22.32
N ASN A 234 -4.43 12.81 -22.12
CA ASN A 234 -5.59 13.27 -21.35
C ASN A 234 -5.52 12.93 -19.83
N SER A 235 -4.34 12.56 -19.32
CA SER A 235 -4.07 12.38 -17.89
C SER A 235 -2.85 13.19 -17.43
N GLN A 236 -2.71 13.35 -16.12
CA GLN A 236 -1.56 13.96 -15.46
C GLN A 236 -1.01 13.03 -14.38
N ALA A 237 0.26 13.20 -14.02
CA ALA A 237 0.85 12.48 -12.90
C ALA A 237 1.59 13.42 -11.95
N THR A 238 1.56 13.10 -10.66
CA THR A 238 2.51 13.65 -9.68
C THR A 238 3.51 12.58 -9.32
N ILE A 239 4.78 12.83 -9.63
CA ILE A 239 5.89 11.91 -9.41
C ILE A 239 6.61 12.35 -8.15
N LEU A 240 6.74 11.44 -7.18
CA LEU A 240 7.49 11.66 -5.95
C LEU A 240 8.76 10.83 -5.98
N LEU A 241 9.89 11.49 -6.19
CA LEU A 241 11.20 10.88 -6.24
C LEU A 241 11.75 10.76 -4.81
N PRO A 242 11.96 9.53 -4.29
CA PRO A 242 12.34 9.33 -2.89
C PRO A 242 13.77 9.76 -2.64
N LYS A 243 14.02 10.54 -1.58
CA LYS A 243 15.38 10.99 -1.17
C LYS A 243 16.12 11.80 -2.24
N ALA A 244 15.39 12.38 -3.18
CA ALA A 244 15.94 13.19 -4.25
C ALA A 244 16.14 14.64 -3.78
N ASP A 245 17.28 15.21 -4.16
CA ASP A 245 17.53 16.66 -4.12
C ASP A 245 17.12 17.24 -5.47
N LEU A 246 16.14 18.15 -5.48
CA LEU A 246 15.61 18.81 -6.68
C LEU A 246 16.72 19.35 -7.59
N GLN A 247 17.83 19.86 -7.03
CA GLN A 247 18.92 20.43 -7.81
C GLN A 247 19.77 19.38 -8.55
N ARG A 248 19.71 18.12 -8.12
CA ARG A 248 20.48 17.01 -8.67
C ARG A 248 19.68 16.10 -9.59
N VAL A 249 18.35 16.25 -9.60
CA VAL A 249 17.49 15.49 -10.50
C VAL A 249 17.68 16.01 -11.92
N THR A 250 17.80 15.06 -12.85
CA THR A 250 17.78 15.32 -14.29
C THR A 250 16.58 14.65 -14.94
N GLU A 251 16.02 15.26 -15.97
CA GLU A 251 15.06 14.66 -16.91
C GLU A 251 15.78 14.41 -18.23
N SER A 252 15.82 13.16 -18.68
CA SER A 252 16.49 12.74 -19.91
C SER A 252 17.95 13.26 -20.04
N GLY A 253 18.66 13.31 -18.90
CA GLY A 253 20.05 13.77 -18.81
C GLY A 253 20.25 15.29 -18.75
N LYS A 254 19.16 16.09 -18.74
CA LYS A 254 19.20 17.55 -18.62
C LYS A 254 18.68 17.99 -17.25
N PRO A 255 19.13 19.14 -16.71
CA PRO A 255 18.55 19.71 -15.49
C PRO A 255 17.03 19.88 -15.62
N LEU A 256 16.30 19.72 -14.52
CA LEU A 256 14.85 19.94 -14.50
C LEU A 256 14.51 21.40 -14.82
N VAL A 257 13.60 21.58 -15.79
CA VAL A 257 13.05 22.89 -16.18
C VAL A 257 11.55 22.73 -16.39
N VAL A 258 10.75 23.68 -15.91
CA VAL A 258 9.31 23.71 -16.20
C VAL A 258 9.11 23.94 -17.70
N GLY A 259 8.29 23.11 -18.34
CA GLY A 259 8.13 23.04 -19.78
C GLY A 259 8.25 21.60 -20.30
N ASN A 260 7.96 21.39 -21.59
CA ASN A 260 8.03 20.07 -22.25
C ASN A 260 7.30 18.95 -21.49
N GLY A 261 6.14 19.25 -20.91
CA GLY A 261 5.34 18.30 -20.15
C GLY A 261 5.55 18.36 -18.63
N ILE A 262 6.64 18.95 -18.12
CA ILE A 262 6.78 19.28 -16.69
C ILE A 262 5.96 20.54 -16.39
N LEU A 263 4.99 20.42 -15.48
CA LEU A 263 4.04 21.47 -15.12
C LEU A 263 4.45 22.22 -13.85
N GLU A 264 4.98 21.50 -12.86
CA GLU A 264 5.42 22.03 -11.57
C GLU A 264 6.52 21.13 -11.01
N MET A 265 7.45 21.68 -10.25
CA MET A 265 8.44 20.91 -9.49
C MET A 265 8.79 21.63 -8.20
N LYS A 266 8.95 20.88 -7.11
CA LYS A 266 9.36 21.41 -5.81
C LYS A 266 10.03 20.35 -4.94
N GLN A 267 10.88 20.82 -4.03
CA GLN A 267 11.37 19.99 -2.92
C GLN A 267 10.25 19.79 -1.91
N LYS A 268 10.05 18.56 -1.43
CA LYS A 268 9.05 18.16 -0.44
C LYS A 268 9.69 17.29 0.64
N GLY A 269 10.21 17.94 1.68
CA GLY A 269 11.04 17.27 2.68
C GLY A 269 12.27 16.65 2.02
N GLU A 270 12.53 15.37 2.28
CA GLU A 270 13.63 14.63 1.65
C GLU A 270 13.34 14.22 0.19
N ASN A 271 12.14 14.45 -0.33
CA ASN A 271 11.74 13.98 -1.67
C ASN A 271 11.61 15.14 -2.66
N THR A 272 11.70 14.84 -3.96
CA THR A 272 11.37 15.79 -5.03
C THR A 272 10.00 15.45 -5.62
N GLU A 273 9.08 16.41 -5.63
CA GLU A 273 7.76 16.29 -6.24
C GLU A 273 7.76 16.97 -7.62
N ILE A 274 7.33 16.25 -8.66
CA ILE A 274 7.28 16.74 -10.04
C ILE A 274 5.90 16.45 -10.61
N LYS A 275 5.16 17.48 -10.99
CA LYS A 275 3.89 17.34 -11.70
C LYS A 275 4.14 17.34 -13.20
N VAL A 276 3.60 16.36 -13.90
CA VAL A 276 3.76 16.20 -15.35
C VAL A 276 2.43 16.00 -16.06
N GLY A 277 2.37 16.44 -17.32
CA GLY A 277 1.30 16.06 -18.26
C GLY A 277 1.56 14.71 -18.92
N SER A 278 0.78 14.38 -19.95
CA SER A 278 1.00 13.17 -20.74
C SER A 278 2.36 13.17 -21.44
N GLY A 279 3.02 12.02 -21.50
CA GLY A 279 4.35 11.91 -22.12
C GLY A 279 5.15 10.73 -21.57
N ASN A 280 6.38 10.61 -22.04
CA ASN A 280 7.37 9.71 -21.48
C ASN A 280 8.48 10.55 -20.86
N TYR A 281 8.84 10.21 -19.63
CA TYR A 281 9.85 10.95 -18.86
C TYR A 281 10.86 9.98 -18.30
N GLN A 282 12.12 10.39 -18.18
CA GLN A 282 13.14 9.64 -17.46
C GLN A 282 13.81 10.54 -16.42
N PHE A 283 13.58 10.26 -15.14
CA PHE A 283 14.21 10.98 -14.04
C PHE A 283 15.40 10.21 -13.49
N THR A 284 16.44 10.95 -13.13
CA THR A 284 17.69 10.37 -12.64
C THR A 284 18.34 11.25 -11.58
N PHE A 285 18.79 10.65 -10.47
CA PHE A 285 19.50 11.31 -9.35
C PHE A 285 20.38 10.34 -8.56
#